data_AF-A0A7S2WAG0-F1
#
_entry.id   AF-A0A7S2WAG0-F1
#
_cell.length_a   1.000
_cell.length_b   1.000
_cell.length_c   1.000
_cell.angle_alpha   90.00
_cell.angle_beta   90.00
_cell.angle_gamma   90.00
#
_symmetry.space_group_name_H-M   'P 1'
#
loop_
_entity.id
_entity.type
_entity.pdbx_description
1 polymer ?
#
loop_
_entity_poly.entity_id
_entity_poly.type
_entity_poly.pdbx_seq_one_letter_code
_entity_poly.pdbx_strand_id
1 'polypeptide(L)'
;SGTMRLLQASLVFQAVRRGAPLVARAQERTRRGWGSLPTAAGCAVLSAAALTYPGSGATSLAAGASSDGDRSEGDKRKLREGWMQRQGEHSWLEDVLGDRALSWVKSENSRTTSALGNPEGTPLYNRILSILTSKDKIPHIRKIGEKYYNFWQDETNPRGLIRRCTLESYRVGHPDWETVLDLDALGKAEGESWVYKGQVNLDDGTPEGQNRTLLLLSRGGADATVAREFNYASNSFIKPESGGFVVPEAKTRVTWRDKDTLVLGTDMGNGTLTDSGTYA
;
A
#
# COMPACT_ATOMS: atom_id res chain seq x y z
N SER A 1 -40.44 -3.66 24.88
CA SER A 1 -40.13 -4.20 23.55
C SER A 1 -39.32 -3.15 22.81
N GLY A 2 -37.99 -3.21 22.92
CA GLY A 2 -37.07 -2.20 22.37
C GLY A 2 -35.99 -2.91 21.58
N THR A 3 -36.13 -2.88 20.26
CA THR A 3 -35.29 -3.59 19.30
C THR A 3 -33.90 -2.95 19.29
N MET A 4 -32.91 -3.65 19.84
CA MET A 4 -31.50 -3.26 19.79
C MET A 4 -31.01 -3.44 18.35
N ARG A 5 -30.88 -2.34 17.60
CA ARG A 5 -30.22 -2.36 16.28
C ARG A 5 -28.73 -2.56 16.50
N LEU A 6 -28.26 -3.78 16.24
CA LEU A 6 -26.85 -4.08 16.02
C LEU A 6 -26.36 -3.24 14.84
N LEU A 7 -25.42 -2.34 15.08
CA LEU A 7 -24.58 -1.74 14.03
C LEU A 7 -23.69 -2.86 13.49
N GLN A 8 -24.16 -3.57 12.46
CA GLN A 8 -23.28 -4.34 11.60
C GLN A 8 -22.38 -3.33 10.86
N ALA A 9 -21.10 -3.29 11.19
CA ALA A 9 -20.09 -2.84 10.24
C ALA A 9 -20.08 -3.89 9.11
N SER A 10 -20.90 -3.66 8.08
CA SER A 10 -20.87 -4.47 6.87
C SER A 10 -19.61 -4.08 6.10
N LEU A 11 -18.64 -5.01 5.99
CA LEU A 11 -17.58 -4.88 4.98
C LEU A 11 -18.25 -4.75 3.62
N VAL A 12 -18.15 -3.58 2.99
CA VAL A 12 -18.72 -3.35 1.66
C VAL A 12 -17.70 -3.81 0.63
N PHE A 13 -17.71 -5.10 0.32
CA PHE A 13 -17.03 -5.61 -0.88
C PHE A 13 -17.94 -5.46 -2.09
N GLN A 14 -17.46 -4.80 -3.13
CA GLN A 14 -18.18 -4.70 -4.40
C GLN A 14 -17.64 -5.71 -5.40
N ALA A 15 -18.55 -6.45 -6.04
CA ALA A 15 -18.24 -7.22 -7.24
C ALA A 15 -18.36 -6.30 -8.46
N VAL A 16 -17.29 -6.14 -9.22
CA VAL A 16 -17.26 -5.34 -10.46
C VAL A 16 -17.04 -6.24 -11.64
N ARG A 17 -17.98 -6.21 -12.58
CA ARG A 17 -17.90 -6.96 -13.83
C ARG A 17 -17.12 -6.21 -14.89
N ARG A 18 -16.48 -6.96 -15.79
CA ARG A 18 -15.77 -6.44 -16.95
C ARG A 18 -16.70 -5.59 -17.80
N GLY A 19 -16.21 -4.43 -18.23
CA GLY A 19 -16.99 -3.45 -19.00
C GLY A 19 -17.99 -2.63 -18.19
N ALA A 20 -18.20 -2.94 -16.90
CA ALA A 20 -18.96 -2.05 -16.03
C ALA A 20 -18.06 -0.88 -15.58
N PRO A 21 -18.61 0.35 -15.44
CA PRO A 21 -17.86 1.47 -14.91
C PRO A 21 -17.46 1.17 -13.46
N LEU A 22 -16.18 1.33 -13.14
CA LEU A 22 -15.70 1.31 -11.77
C LEU A 22 -16.17 2.58 -11.07
N VAL A 23 -17.13 2.45 -10.16
CA VAL A 23 -17.55 3.55 -9.27
C VAL A 23 -16.57 3.65 -8.10
N ALA A 24 -15.28 3.74 -8.38
CA ALA A 24 -14.27 4.09 -7.39
C ALA A 24 -13.95 5.56 -7.60
N ARG A 25 -14.24 6.41 -6.60
CA ARG A 25 -13.71 7.77 -6.64
C ARG A 25 -12.22 7.66 -6.38
N ALA A 26 -11.41 8.12 -7.33
CA ALA A 26 -10.02 8.43 -7.05
C ALA A 26 -9.98 9.35 -5.82
N GLN A 27 -9.01 9.20 -4.93
CA GLN A 27 -8.73 10.22 -3.94
C GLN A 27 -8.24 11.49 -4.65
N GLU A 28 -9.18 12.27 -5.17
CA GLU A 28 -8.91 13.60 -5.71
C GLU A 28 -8.60 14.49 -4.50
N ARG A 29 -7.31 14.75 -4.24
CA ARG A 29 -6.92 15.79 -3.28
C ARG A 29 -7.26 17.15 -3.86
N THR A 30 -8.52 17.55 -3.75
CA THR A 30 -8.93 18.96 -3.83
C THR A 30 -9.88 19.35 -2.70
N ARG A 31 -9.31 20.13 -1.77
CA ARG A 31 -9.92 21.26 -1.05
C ARG A 31 -11.34 21.08 -0.48
N ARG A 32 -11.49 20.39 0.65
CA ARG A 32 -12.45 20.81 1.68
C ARG A 32 -11.85 20.60 3.05
N GLY A 33 -11.64 21.71 3.76
CA GLY A 33 -11.15 21.72 5.12
C GLY A 33 -12.06 20.88 6.02
N TRP A 34 -11.45 20.19 6.97
CA TRP A 34 -12.17 19.53 8.04
C TRP A 34 -12.80 20.62 8.92
N GLY A 35 -14.03 20.99 8.58
CA GLY A 35 -14.91 21.75 9.44
C GLY A 35 -15.26 20.91 10.65
N SER A 36 -15.03 21.48 11.82
CA SER A 36 -15.48 21.02 13.13
C SER A 36 -16.94 20.57 13.14
N LEU A 37 -17.27 19.53 13.93
CA LEU A 37 -18.50 19.34 14.74
C LEU A 37 -18.49 17.95 15.43
N PRO A 38 -19.34 17.66 16.46
CA PRO A 38 -18.93 17.66 17.86
C PRO A 38 -18.96 16.27 18.56
N THR A 39 -18.45 16.30 19.78
CA THR A 39 -18.41 15.32 20.88
C THR A 39 -19.43 14.16 20.98
N ALA A 40 -18.87 13.04 21.46
CA ALA A 40 -19.41 12.03 22.40
C ALA A 40 -20.14 10.79 21.85
N ALA A 41 -19.46 9.63 21.94
CA ALA A 41 -20.07 8.35 22.31
C ALA A 41 -18.99 7.41 22.86
N GLY A 42 -19.17 6.90 24.09
CA GLY A 42 -18.22 6.05 24.79
C GLY A 42 -18.18 4.62 24.25
N CYS A 43 -16.98 4.03 24.22
CA CYS A 43 -16.75 2.62 23.93
C CYS A 43 -16.96 1.77 25.19
N ALA A 44 -17.91 0.83 25.14
CA ALA A 44 -18.05 -0.25 26.11
C ALA A 44 -17.21 -1.46 25.65
N VAL A 45 -16.34 -1.97 26.54
CA VAL A 45 -15.53 -3.18 26.31
C VAL A 45 -16.30 -4.40 26.80
N LEU A 46 -16.55 -5.36 25.91
CA LEU A 46 -17.09 -6.68 26.25
C LEU A 46 -15.98 -7.58 26.78
N SER A 47 -16.13 -8.09 28.00
CA SER A 47 -15.24 -9.10 28.59
C SER A 47 -15.54 -10.50 28.03
N ALA A 48 -14.50 -11.21 27.58
CA ALA A 48 -14.58 -12.64 27.25
C ALA A 48 -14.09 -13.48 28.45
N ALA A 49 -14.91 -14.44 28.85
CA ALA A 49 -14.61 -15.40 29.93
C ALA A 49 -13.60 -16.47 29.45
N ALA A 50 -12.56 -16.71 30.26
CA ALA A 50 -11.58 -17.75 30.02
C ALA A 50 -12.00 -19.07 30.67
N LEU A 51 -11.94 -20.18 29.91
CA LEU A 51 -11.92 -21.55 30.42
C LEU A 51 -10.49 -21.90 30.83
N THR A 52 -10.28 -22.21 32.12
CA THR A 52 -9.00 -22.69 32.66
C THR A 52 -8.84 -24.20 32.52
N TYR A 53 -7.67 -24.65 32.05
CA TYR A 53 -7.17 -26.02 32.25
C TYR A 53 -5.75 -25.97 32.84
N PRO A 54 -5.44 -26.70 33.93
CA PRO A 54 -4.17 -26.58 34.62
C PRO A 54 -3.13 -27.59 34.13
N GLY A 55 -1.88 -27.16 34.03
CA GLY A 55 -0.71 -28.06 34.06
C GLY A 55 0.14 -28.10 32.79
N SER A 56 1.07 -27.15 32.68
CA SER A 56 2.47 -27.36 32.23
C SER A 56 3.14 -26.00 32.08
N GLY A 57 4.26 -25.80 32.77
CA GLY A 57 5.00 -24.54 32.78
C GLY A 57 5.62 -24.23 31.43
N ALA A 58 5.15 -23.15 30.81
CA ALA A 58 5.84 -22.48 29.72
C ALA A 58 6.12 -21.04 30.16
N THR A 59 7.40 -20.70 30.32
CA THR A 59 7.87 -19.32 30.44
C THR A 59 7.54 -18.58 29.14
N SER A 60 6.43 -17.85 29.12
CA SER A 60 6.16 -16.84 28.10
C SER A 60 6.86 -15.53 28.50
N LEU A 61 7.85 -15.11 27.71
CA LEU A 61 8.24 -13.70 27.62
C LEU A 61 7.06 -12.93 26.99
N ALA A 62 6.10 -12.54 27.82
CA ALA A 62 5.09 -11.58 27.45
C ALA A 62 5.77 -10.20 27.44
N ALA A 63 5.85 -9.59 26.25
CA ALA A 63 6.09 -8.17 26.13
C ALA A 63 5.01 -7.44 26.94
N GLY A 64 5.41 -6.87 28.08
CA GLY A 64 4.52 -6.06 28.91
C GLY A 64 4.10 -4.84 28.11
N ALA A 65 2.89 -4.89 27.54
CA ALA A 65 2.13 -3.68 27.28
C ALA A 65 1.89 -3.03 28.66
N SER A 66 2.72 -2.05 29.01
CA SER A 66 2.44 -1.23 30.19
C SER A 66 1.11 -0.53 29.94
N SER A 67 0.10 -0.96 30.68
CA SER A 67 -1.13 -0.22 30.83
C SER A 67 -0.75 1.12 31.44
N ASP A 68 -0.96 2.18 30.66
CA ASP A 68 -0.70 3.56 31.02
C ASP A 68 -1.45 3.84 32.33
N GLY A 69 -0.70 3.85 33.44
CA GLY A 69 -1.22 3.99 34.78
C GLY A 69 -1.99 5.30 34.93
N ASP A 70 -3.11 5.19 35.64
CA ASP A 70 -4.09 6.19 36.04
C ASP A 70 -3.55 7.63 36.18
N ARG A 71 -3.51 8.40 35.08
CA ARG A 71 -3.33 9.86 35.12
C ARG A 71 -4.65 10.51 35.53
N SER A 72 -4.57 11.45 36.48
CA SER A 72 -5.74 12.21 36.94
C SER A 72 -6.42 12.93 35.76
N GLU A 73 -7.73 13.12 35.82
CA GLU A 73 -8.47 13.83 34.76
C GLU A 73 -7.96 15.27 34.56
N GLY A 74 -7.38 15.87 35.61
CA GLY A 74 -6.69 17.16 35.56
C GLY A 74 -5.41 17.11 34.72
N ASP A 75 -4.62 16.05 34.83
CA ASP A 75 -3.39 15.87 34.04
C ASP A 75 -3.70 15.57 32.58
N LYS A 76 -4.73 14.73 32.32
CA LYS A 76 -5.23 14.48 30.96
C LYS A 76 -5.75 15.76 30.30
N ARG A 77 -6.41 16.64 31.06
CA ARG A 77 -6.89 17.95 30.58
C ARG A 77 -5.74 18.91 30.26
N LYS A 78 -4.74 19.06 31.16
CA LYS A 78 -3.54 19.87 30.88
C LYS A 78 -2.76 19.37 29.67
N LEU A 79 -2.64 18.05 29.52
CA LEU A 79 -2.06 17.46 28.32
C LEU A 79 -2.88 17.88 27.10
N ARG A 80 -4.20 17.65 27.07
CA ARG A 80 -5.07 18.04 25.95
C ARG A 80 -4.98 19.53 25.61
N GLU A 81 -4.99 20.41 26.60
CA GLU A 81 -4.84 21.87 26.40
C GLU A 81 -3.47 22.20 25.78
N GLY A 82 -2.38 21.60 26.29
CA GLY A 82 -1.04 21.76 25.72
C GLY A 82 -0.88 21.17 24.31
N TRP A 83 -1.60 20.08 23.99
CA TRP A 83 -1.69 19.53 22.64
C TRP A 83 -2.42 20.51 21.71
N MET A 84 -3.61 20.99 22.09
CA MET A 84 -4.40 21.93 21.28
C MET A 84 -3.67 23.26 21.03
N GLN A 85 -2.95 23.77 22.03
CA GLN A 85 -2.17 25.01 21.88
C GLN A 85 -1.02 24.85 20.88
N ARG A 86 -0.32 23.70 20.89
CA ARG A 86 0.74 23.37 19.92
C ARG A 86 0.21 23.08 18.52
N GLN A 87 -1.00 22.51 18.43
CA GLN A 87 -1.67 22.31 17.14
C GLN A 87 -1.92 23.65 16.44
N GLY A 88 -2.25 24.72 17.18
CA GLY A 88 -2.46 26.06 16.59
C GLY A 88 -1.23 26.61 15.85
N GLU A 89 -0.04 26.48 16.42
CA GLU A 89 1.20 27.09 15.90
C GLU A 89 1.74 26.39 14.63
N HIS A 90 1.56 25.07 14.54
CA HIS A 90 2.10 24.25 13.47
C HIS A 90 1.02 23.59 12.58
N SER A 91 -0.25 23.88 12.78
CA SER A 91 -1.38 23.36 11.99
C SER A 91 -1.20 23.48 10.47
N TRP A 92 -0.51 24.52 10.00
CA TRP A 92 -0.23 24.71 8.58
C TRP A 92 0.70 23.63 7.97
N LEU A 93 1.41 22.84 8.79
CA LEU A 93 2.17 21.67 8.34
C LEU A 93 1.25 20.48 8.03
N GLU A 94 0.01 20.48 8.50
CA GLU A 94 -0.97 19.42 8.21
C GLU A 94 -1.49 19.49 6.78
N ASP A 95 -1.46 20.67 6.15
CA ASP A 95 -1.66 20.80 4.71
C ASP A 95 -0.40 20.33 3.97
N VAL A 96 -0.18 19.02 3.90
CA VAL A 96 1.08 18.43 3.40
C VAL A 96 1.37 18.74 1.92
N LEU A 97 0.42 19.30 1.17
CA LEU A 97 0.63 19.78 -0.21
C LEU A 97 0.57 21.31 -0.32
N GLY A 98 0.33 22.02 0.78
CA GLY A 98 0.30 23.47 0.80
C GLY A 98 1.68 24.06 0.55
N ASP A 99 1.74 25.15 -0.23
CA ASP A 99 2.99 25.80 -0.60
C ASP A 99 3.85 26.18 0.60
N ARG A 100 3.22 26.59 1.71
CA ARG A 100 3.90 26.92 2.96
C ARG A 100 4.59 25.71 3.58
N ALA A 101 3.86 24.59 3.70
CA ALA A 101 4.39 23.32 4.21
C ALA A 101 5.55 22.82 3.35
N LEU A 102 5.37 22.78 2.03
CA LEU A 102 6.40 22.34 1.09
C LEU A 102 7.64 23.24 1.11
N SER A 103 7.47 24.56 1.21
CA SER A 103 8.59 25.51 1.31
C SER A 103 9.39 25.31 2.58
N TRP A 104 8.71 25.07 3.71
CA TRP A 104 9.38 24.76 4.97
C TRP A 104 10.14 23.44 4.92
N VAL A 105 9.54 22.37 4.38
CA VAL A 105 10.22 21.08 4.20
C VAL A 105 11.48 21.23 3.35
N LYS A 106 11.42 21.99 2.25
CA LYS A 106 12.60 22.27 1.41
C LYS A 106 13.71 22.97 2.20
N SER A 107 13.35 23.96 3.03
CA SER A 107 14.30 24.67 3.90
C SER A 107 14.96 23.74 4.92
N GLU A 108 14.15 22.92 5.61
CA GLU A 108 14.67 21.98 6.61
C GLU A 108 15.51 20.85 5.99
N ASN A 109 15.12 20.36 4.81
CA ASN A 109 15.92 19.41 4.04
C ASN A 109 17.27 20.04 3.68
N SER A 110 17.28 21.28 3.15
CA SER A 110 18.53 21.97 2.83
C SER A 110 19.41 22.15 4.07
N ARG A 111 18.85 22.58 5.19
CA ARG A 111 19.59 22.76 6.46
C ARG A 111 20.21 21.44 6.92
N THR A 112 19.45 20.35 6.84
CA THR A 112 19.89 19.01 7.25
C THR A 112 20.98 18.48 6.32
N THR A 113 20.78 18.57 5.00
CA THR A 113 21.78 18.12 4.01
C THR A 113 23.06 18.95 4.09
N SER A 114 22.98 20.26 4.36
CA SER A 114 24.18 21.08 4.59
C SER A 114 24.93 20.70 5.86
N ALA A 115 24.23 20.32 6.93
CA ALA A 115 24.85 19.92 8.20
C ALA A 115 25.47 18.52 8.14
N LEU A 116 24.79 17.57 7.48
CA LEU A 116 25.25 16.17 7.36
C LEU A 116 26.21 15.95 6.18
N GLY A 117 26.19 16.85 5.20
CA GLY A 117 26.89 16.68 3.93
C GLY A 117 26.21 15.67 3.00
N ASN A 118 26.77 15.54 1.78
CA ASN A 118 26.35 14.50 0.85
C ASN A 118 27.17 13.21 1.12
N PRO A 119 26.52 12.09 1.50
CA PRO A 119 27.23 10.83 1.72
C PRO A 119 27.68 10.16 0.42
N GLU A 120 27.21 10.59 -0.75
CA GLU A 120 27.63 10.05 -2.04
C GLU A 120 29.16 10.06 -2.18
N GLY A 121 29.69 8.94 -2.70
CA GLY A 121 31.13 8.76 -2.87
C GLY A 121 31.90 8.40 -1.60
N THR A 122 31.27 8.46 -0.40
CA THR A 122 31.92 7.94 0.81
C THR A 122 32.11 6.42 0.74
N PRO A 123 33.12 5.85 1.42
CA PRO A 123 33.33 4.40 1.42
C PRO A 123 32.11 3.60 1.89
N LEU A 124 31.37 4.12 2.88
CA LEU A 124 30.15 3.47 3.38
C LEU A 124 29.03 3.52 2.35
N TYR A 125 28.81 4.67 1.71
CA TYR A 125 27.82 4.80 0.65
C TYR A 125 28.08 3.84 -0.50
N ASN A 126 29.32 3.81 -1.01
CA ASN A 126 29.69 2.92 -2.12
C ASN A 126 29.55 1.45 -1.75
N ARG A 127 29.86 1.08 -0.50
CA ARG A 127 29.68 -0.28 0.01
C ARG A 127 28.20 -0.68 0.11
N ILE A 128 27.33 0.21 0.58
CA ILE A 128 25.89 -0.07 0.65
C ILE A 128 25.30 -0.13 -0.76
N LEU A 129 25.67 0.81 -1.63
CA LEU A 129 25.23 0.84 -3.01
C LEU A 129 25.62 -0.45 -3.74
N SER A 130 26.86 -0.90 -3.61
CA SER A 130 27.31 -2.14 -4.26
C SER A 130 26.57 -3.39 -3.78
N ILE A 131 26.14 -3.44 -2.52
CA ILE A 131 25.30 -4.52 -2.00
C ILE A 131 23.89 -4.42 -2.60
N LEU A 132 23.28 -3.24 -2.62
CA LEU A 132 21.93 -3.03 -3.11
C LEU A 132 21.81 -3.24 -4.63
N THR A 133 22.85 -2.92 -5.39
CA THR A 133 22.90 -3.08 -6.86
C THR A 133 23.60 -4.37 -7.31
N SER A 134 24.04 -5.22 -6.37
CA SER A 134 24.76 -6.45 -6.68
C SER A 134 23.96 -7.37 -7.62
N LYS A 135 24.64 -7.93 -8.62
CA LYS A 135 24.07 -8.93 -9.52
C LYS A 135 23.94 -10.31 -8.87
N ASP A 136 24.59 -10.53 -7.73
CA ASP A 136 24.60 -11.80 -6.99
C ASP A 136 23.38 -11.95 -6.07
N LYS A 137 22.45 -10.98 -6.06
CA LYS A 137 21.20 -11.09 -5.31
C LYS A 137 20.39 -12.28 -5.81
N ILE A 138 19.86 -13.06 -4.87
CA ILE A 138 19.04 -14.24 -5.19
C ILE A 138 17.73 -13.76 -5.84
N PRO A 139 17.45 -14.12 -7.11
CA PRO A 139 16.22 -13.72 -7.77
C PRO A 139 15.06 -14.59 -7.31
N HIS A 140 14.28 -14.12 -6.34
CA HIS A 140 13.09 -14.84 -5.87
C HIS A 140 12.04 -14.94 -6.99
N ILE A 141 11.65 -16.17 -7.32
CA ILE A 141 10.68 -16.46 -8.37
C ILE A 141 9.30 -16.79 -7.83
N ARG A 142 8.28 -16.45 -8.62
CA ARG A 142 6.90 -16.90 -8.46
C ARG A 142 6.49 -17.68 -9.71
N LYS A 143 5.93 -18.88 -9.53
CA LYS A 143 5.35 -19.64 -10.63
C LYS A 143 4.00 -19.03 -11.02
N ILE A 144 3.80 -18.80 -12.31
CA ILE A 144 2.53 -18.36 -12.90
C ILE A 144 2.35 -19.14 -14.20
N GLY A 145 1.34 -20.01 -14.25
CA GLY A 145 1.23 -21.01 -15.30
C GLY A 145 2.52 -21.84 -15.43
N GLU A 146 3.09 -21.86 -16.62
CA GLU A 146 4.31 -22.63 -16.94
C GLU A 146 5.61 -21.84 -16.74
N LYS A 147 5.54 -20.53 -16.50
CA LYS A 147 6.70 -19.64 -16.42
C LYS A 147 6.95 -19.17 -14.99
N TYR A 148 8.17 -18.67 -14.77
CA TYR A 148 8.64 -18.20 -13.46
C TYR A 148 9.00 -16.73 -13.55
N TYR A 149 8.32 -15.92 -12.75
CA TYR A 149 8.42 -14.47 -12.78
C TYR A 149 9.24 -13.95 -11.61
N ASN A 150 10.00 -12.89 -11.84
CA ASN A 150 10.81 -12.21 -10.86
C ASN A 150 10.67 -10.69 -11.04
N PHE A 151 10.62 -9.98 -9.92
CA PHE A 151 10.80 -8.54 -9.87
C PHE A 151 12.26 -8.24 -9.53
N TRP A 152 12.91 -7.38 -10.31
CA TRP A 152 14.33 -7.10 -10.21
C TRP A 152 14.61 -5.61 -10.24
N GLN A 153 15.53 -5.15 -9.39
CA GLN A 153 16.03 -3.79 -9.39
C GLN A 153 17.55 -3.83 -9.40
N ASP A 154 18.16 -2.95 -10.19
CA ASP A 154 19.61 -2.79 -10.25
C ASP A 154 19.97 -1.33 -10.57
N GLU A 155 21.25 -1.07 -10.80
CA GLU A 155 21.77 0.26 -11.12
C GLU A 155 21.14 0.85 -12.40
N THR A 156 20.82 0.00 -13.38
CA THR A 156 20.24 0.43 -14.66
C THR A 156 18.72 0.54 -14.62
N ASN A 157 18.06 -0.23 -13.73
CA ASN A 157 16.61 -0.29 -13.59
C ASN A 157 16.23 -0.04 -12.12
N PRO A 158 16.37 1.20 -11.62
CA PRO A 158 16.10 1.53 -10.22
C PRO A 158 14.62 1.41 -9.86
N ARG A 159 13.68 1.62 -10.80
CA ARG A 159 12.24 1.37 -10.56
C ARG A 159 11.90 -0.09 -10.72
N GLY A 160 12.62 -0.78 -11.59
CA GLY A 160 12.68 -2.23 -11.65
C GLY A 160 12.02 -2.85 -12.88
N LEU A 161 12.33 -4.12 -13.07
CA LEU A 161 11.86 -4.96 -14.17
C LEU A 161 11.01 -6.09 -13.63
N ILE A 162 9.88 -6.35 -14.29
CA ILE A 162 9.22 -7.65 -14.23
C ILE A 162 9.82 -8.47 -15.36
N ARG A 163 10.37 -9.63 -15.03
CA ARG A 163 11.01 -10.54 -15.98
C ARG A 163 10.58 -11.98 -15.73
N ARG A 164 10.71 -12.85 -16.73
CA ARG A 164 10.34 -14.27 -16.64
C ARG A 164 11.38 -15.20 -17.24
N CYS A 165 11.40 -16.45 -16.79
CA CYS A 165 12.20 -17.53 -17.36
C CYS A 165 11.47 -18.89 -17.23
N THR A 166 12.10 -19.95 -17.72
CA THR A 166 11.66 -21.35 -17.47
C THR A 166 12.30 -21.92 -16.21
N LEU A 167 11.72 -22.99 -15.65
CA LEU A 167 12.28 -23.63 -14.46
C LEU A 167 13.65 -24.23 -14.72
N GLU A 168 13.82 -24.81 -15.90
CA GLU A 168 15.05 -25.46 -16.35
C GLU A 168 16.19 -24.44 -16.37
N SER A 169 15.94 -23.29 -17.00
CA SER A 169 16.90 -22.19 -17.07
C SER A 169 17.22 -21.62 -15.68
N TYR A 170 16.21 -21.49 -14.81
CA TYR A 170 16.40 -21.03 -13.45
C TYR A 170 17.32 -21.94 -12.62
N ARG A 171 17.15 -23.27 -12.75
CA ARG A 171 17.93 -24.27 -11.99
C ARG A 171 19.41 -24.32 -12.35
N VAL A 172 19.78 -23.87 -13.55
CA VAL A 172 21.17 -23.85 -14.03
C VAL A 172 21.96 -22.68 -13.42
N GLY A 173 21.31 -21.76 -12.68
CA GLY A 173 21.96 -20.66 -11.97
C GLY A 173 22.21 -19.40 -12.81
N HIS A 174 22.08 -19.51 -14.14
CA HIS A 174 22.09 -18.38 -15.07
C HIS A 174 20.78 -18.37 -15.88
N PRO A 175 19.68 -17.86 -15.29
CA PRO A 175 18.39 -17.86 -15.96
C PRO A 175 18.40 -16.91 -17.16
N ASP A 176 17.88 -17.38 -18.28
CA ASP A 176 17.63 -16.59 -19.48
C ASP A 176 16.35 -15.78 -19.26
N TRP A 177 16.54 -14.55 -18.79
CA TRP A 177 15.46 -13.65 -18.40
C TRP A 177 14.89 -12.91 -19.60
N GLU A 178 13.62 -13.14 -19.88
CA GLU A 178 12.83 -12.32 -20.79
C GLU A 178 12.21 -11.15 -20.02
N THR A 179 12.41 -9.92 -20.49
CA THR A 179 11.77 -8.74 -19.90
C THR A 179 10.30 -8.68 -20.29
N VAL A 180 9.42 -8.59 -19.29
CA VAL A 180 7.96 -8.55 -19.44
C VAL A 180 7.44 -7.12 -19.31
N LEU A 181 7.95 -6.37 -18.33
CA LEU A 181 7.62 -4.96 -18.13
C LEU A 181 8.81 -4.22 -17.53
N ASP A 182 9.15 -3.08 -18.12
CA ASP A 182 10.11 -2.12 -17.60
C ASP A 182 9.36 -0.94 -16.97
N LEU A 183 9.50 -0.76 -15.65
CA LEU A 183 8.83 0.31 -14.92
C LEU A 183 9.51 1.67 -15.09
N ASP A 184 10.81 1.69 -15.36
CA ASP A 184 11.55 2.90 -15.68
C ASP A 184 11.08 3.46 -17.04
N ALA A 185 10.92 2.59 -18.04
CA ALA A 185 10.34 2.95 -19.34
C ALA A 185 8.87 3.36 -19.22
N LEU A 186 8.06 2.62 -18.45
CA LEU A 186 6.66 2.96 -18.22
C LEU A 186 6.51 4.34 -17.56
N GLY A 187 7.29 4.61 -16.51
CA GLY A 187 7.26 5.88 -15.80
C GLY A 187 7.67 7.06 -16.68
N LYS A 188 8.68 6.88 -17.55
CA LYS A 188 9.07 7.89 -18.55
C LYS A 188 7.96 8.14 -19.59
N ALA A 189 7.31 7.09 -20.07
CA ALA A 189 6.27 7.20 -21.09
C ALA A 189 5.00 7.89 -20.56
N GLU A 190 4.65 7.64 -19.29
CA GLU A 190 3.43 8.19 -18.67
C GLU A 190 3.70 9.47 -17.85
N GLY A 191 4.96 9.86 -17.66
CA GLY A 191 5.32 11.02 -16.82
C GLY A 191 5.08 10.79 -15.33
N GLU A 192 5.07 9.54 -14.89
CA GLU A 192 4.65 9.12 -13.56
C GLU A 192 5.76 8.37 -12.81
N SER A 193 5.92 8.65 -11.52
CA SER A 193 6.91 7.97 -10.68
C SER A 193 6.34 6.64 -10.16
N TRP A 194 6.09 5.69 -11.05
CA TRP A 194 5.54 4.39 -10.69
C TRP A 194 6.47 3.59 -9.76
N VAL A 195 5.88 3.02 -8.71
CA VAL A 195 6.51 2.07 -7.81
C VAL A 195 5.66 0.82 -7.75
N TYR A 196 6.25 -0.33 -8.07
CA TYR A 196 5.57 -1.62 -8.02
C TYR A 196 5.29 -2.06 -6.58
N LYS A 197 4.03 -2.38 -6.29
CA LYS A 197 3.53 -2.79 -4.97
C LYS A 197 3.08 -4.26 -4.96
N GLY A 198 3.30 -4.99 -6.05
CA GLY A 198 2.92 -6.38 -6.19
C GLY A 198 1.89 -6.59 -7.29
N GLN A 199 1.34 -7.79 -7.31
CA GLN A 199 0.42 -8.23 -8.34
C GLN A 199 -0.61 -9.22 -7.77
N VAL A 200 -1.78 -9.25 -8.39
CA VAL A 200 -2.86 -10.19 -8.07
C VAL A 200 -3.17 -10.98 -9.33
N ASN A 201 -2.69 -12.21 -9.39
CA ASN A 201 -2.87 -13.09 -10.54
C ASN A 201 -4.27 -13.71 -10.53
N LEU A 202 -4.85 -13.88 -11.71
CA LEU A 202 -5.99 -14.77 -11.88
C LEU A 202 -5.47 -16.21 -11.99
N ASP A 203 -6.00 -17.10 -11.17
CA ASP A 203 -5.72 -18.54 -11.25
C ASP A 203 -7.04 -19.31 -11.17
N ASP A 204 -7.71 -19.39 -12.32
CA ASP A 204 -8.97 -20.13 -12.50
C ASP A 204 -8.72 -21.51 -13.15
N GLY A 205 -7.47 -21.96 -13.21
CA GLY A 205 -7.07 -23.20 -13.86
C GLY A 205 -7.04 -23.14 -15.39
N THR A 206 -7.33 -22.00 -16.02
CA THR A 206 -7.28 -21.85 -17.48
C THR A 206 -5.97 -21.18 -17.95
N PRO A 207 -5.45 -21.54 -19.14
CA PRO A 207 -4.30 -20.84 -19.72
C PRO A 207 -4.56 -19.35 -19.96
N GLU A 208 -5.79 -18.97 -20.28
CA GLU A 208 -6.15 -17.55 -20.43
C GLU A 208 -6.07 -16.83 -19.08
N GLY A 209 -6.62 -17.41 -18.02
CA GLY A 209 -6.59 -16.84 -16.68
C GLY A 209 -5.17 -16.66 -16.15
N GLN A 210 -4.31 -17.66 -16.35
CA GLN A 210 -2.89 -17.59 -15.95
C GLN A 210 -2.10 -16.47 -16.64
N ASN A 211 -2.57 -16.00 -17.80
CA ASN A 211 -1.97 -14.86 -18.49
C ASN A 211 -2.48 -13.50 -18.00
N ARG A 212 -3.52 -13.46 -17.15
CA ARG A 212 -4.11 -12.22 -16.64
C ARG A 212 -3.65 -11.94 -15.20
N THR A 213 -3.23 -10.71 -14.96
CA THR A 213 -2.87 -10.25 -13.63
C THR A 213 -3.29 -8.80 -13.44
N LEU A 214 -3.51 -8.39 -12.19
CA LEU A 214 -3.58 -6.98 -11.81
C LEU A 214 -2.22 -6.58 -11.27
N LEU A 215 -1.53 -5.66 -11.95
CA LEU A 215 -0.33 -5.03 -11.41
C LEU A 215 -0.75 -3.87 -10.50
N LEU A 216 -0.25 -3.88 -9.27
CA LEU A 216 -0.48 -2.82 -8.29
C LEU A 216 0.69 -1.83 -8.35
N LEU A 217 0.41 -0.60 -8.74
CA LEU A 217 1.39 0.47 -8.88
C LEU A 217 1.01 1.64 -7.98
N SER A 218 1.99 2.31 -7.40
CA SER A 218 1.78 3.53 -6.59
C SER A 218 2.54 4.69 -7.20
N ARG A 219 1.97 5.90 -7.11
CA ARG A 219 2.65 7.13 -7.51
C ARG A 219 3.57 7.58 -6.38
N GLY A 220 4.86 7.72 -6.68
CA GLY A 220 5.85 8.19 -5.71
C GLY A 220 6.03 7.28 -4.48
N GLY A 221 5.57 6.02 -4.54
CA GLY A 221 5.68 5.07 -3.44
C GLY A 221 4.62 5.21 -2.33
N ALA A 222 3.56 5.99 -2.57
CA ALA A 222 2.43 6.14 -1.65
C ALA A 222 1.80 4.80 -1.23
N ASP A 223 1.01 4.83 -0.16
CA ASP A 223 0.23 3.68 0.33
C ASP A 223 -0.96 3.37 -0.59
N ALA A 224 -1.48 4.38 -1.29
CA ALA A 224 -2.52 4.20 -2.30
C ALA A 224 -1.94 3.53 -3.56
N THR A 225 -2.75 2.67 -4.18
CA THR A 225 -2.37 1.94 -5.38
C THR A 225 -3.39 2.11 -6.50
N VAL A 226 -2.91 2.20 -7.72
CA VAL A 226 -3.66 1.97 -8.96
C VAL A 226 -3.48 0.51 -9.34
N ALA A 227 -4.56 -0.22 -9.56
CA ALA A 227 -4.50 -1.59 -10.07
C ALA A 227 -4.80 -1.58 -11.58
N ARG A 228 -3.93 -2.17 -12.40
CA ARG A 228 -4.11 -2.24 -13.86
C ARG A 228 -4.00 -3.67 -14.34
N GLU A 229 -4.94 -4.10 -15.17
CA GLU A 229 -4.90 -5.41 -15.79
C GLU A 229 -3.80 -5.50 -16.84
N PHE A 230 -2.97 -6.53 -16.71
CA PHE A 230 -1.84 -6.81 -17.57
C PHE A 230 -1.96 -8.23 -18.13
N ASN A 231 -1.59 -8.39 -19.39
CA ASN A 231 -1.59 -9.67 -20.09
C ASN A 231 -0.14 -10.13 -20.32
N TYR A 232 0.23 -11.25 -19.72
CA TYR A 232 1.55 -11.87 -19.86
C TYR A 232 1.81 -12.48 -21.24
N ALA A 233 0.79 -12.84 -22.01
CA ALA A 233 0.99 -13.36 -23.36
C ALA A 233 1.44 -12.25 -24.33
N SER A 234 0.86 -11.05 -24.20
CA SER A 234 1.17 -9.89 -25.04
C SER A 234 2.12 -8.89 -24.41
N ASN A 235 2.63 -9.17 -23.20
CA ASN A 235 3.48 -8.28 -22.40
C ASN A 235 2.98 -6.82 -22.37
N SER A 236 1.67 -6.64 -22.18
CA SER A 236 1.05 -5.31 -22.26
C SER A 236 -0.16 -5.16 -21.35
N PHE A 237 -0.44 -3.90 -20.97
CA PHE A 237 -1.66 -3.55 -20.26
C PHE A 237 -2.88 -3.74 -21.18
N ILE A 238 -3.93 -4.34 -20.64
CA ILE A 238 -5.21 -4.42 -21.32
C ILE A 238 -5.90 -3.06 -21.14
N LYS A 239 -6.19 -2.40 -22.25
CA LYS A 239 -6.79 -1.07 -22.20
C LYS A 239 -8.24 -1.13 -21.72
N PRO A 240 -8.74 -0.13 -20.96
CA PRO A 240 -10.15 -0.07 -20.55
C PRO A 240 -11.14 -0.19 -21.70
N GLU A 241 -10.81 0.38 -22.87
CA GLU A 241 -11.68 0.35 -24.07
C GLU A 241 -11.78 -1.06 -24.66
N SER A 242 -10.78 -1.91 -24.42
CA SER A 242 -10.80 -3.35 -24.76
C SER A 242 -11.33 -4.21 -23.61
N GLY A 243 -11.91 -3.57 -22.58
CA GLY A 243 -12.48 -4.23 -21.40
C GLY A 243 -11.46 -4.53 -20.30
N GLY A 244 -10.26 -3.94 -20.30
CA GLY A 244 -9.28 -4.13 -19.23
C GLY A 244 -9.70 -3.48 -17.91
N PHE A 245 -9.41 -4.11 -16.78
CA PHE A 245 -9.66 -3.52 -15.47
C PHE A 245 -8.62 -2.44 -15.12
N VAL A 246 -9.09 -1.27 -14.70
CA VAL A 246 -8.26 -0.21 -14.11
C VAL A 246 -8.93 0.33 -12.86
N VAL A 247 -8.43 -0.06 -11.69
CA VAL A 247 -8.88 0.49 -10.41
C VAL A 247 -8.08 1.77 -10.13
N PRO A 248 -8.74 2.92 -9.97
CA PRO A 248 -8.08 4.19 -9.72
C PRO A 248 -7.37 4.22 -8.37
N GLU A 249 -6.59 5.27 -8.15
CA GLU A 249 -5.76 5.42 -6.96
C GLU A 249 -6.63 5.54 -5.69
N ALA A 250 -6.52 4.52 -4.85
CA ALA A 250 -7.11 4.47 -3.52
C ALA A 250 -6.39 3.41 -2.68
N LYS A 251 -6.65 3.40 -1.38
CA LYS A 251 -6.25 2.28 -0.50
C LYS A 251 -7.19 1.11 -0.73
N THR A 252 -6.95 0.36 -1.79
CA THR A 252 -7.83 -0.72 -2.25
C THR A 252 -7.25 -2.09 -1.93
N ARG A 253 -8.09 -3.01 -1.46
CA ARG A 253 -7.85 -4.46 -1.65
C ARG A 253 -8.67 -4.94 -2.82
N VAL A 254 -8.03 -5.65 -3.75
CA VAL A 254 -8.67 -6.20 -4.93
C VAL A 254 -8.29 -7.67 -5.10
N THR A 255 -9.24 -8.50 -5.47
CA THR A 255 -9.03 -9.90 -5.86
C THR A 255 -9.90 -10.26 -7.04
N TRP A 256 -9.46 -11.27 -7.79
CA TRP A 256 -10.31 -11.89 -8.80
C TRP A 256 -11.38 -12.76 -8.15
N ARG A 257 -12.58 -12.73 -8.70
CA ARG A 257 -13.59 -13.79 -8.52
C ARG A 257 -13.53 -14.76 -9.69
N ASP A 258 -13.44 -14.21 -10.90
CA ASP A 258 -13.33 -14.93 -12.17
C ASP A 258 -12.78 -13.97 -13.24
N LYS A 259 -12.53 -14.47 -14.46
CA LYS A 259 -11.95 -13.67 -15.56
C LYS A 259 -12.72 -12.39 -15.90
N ASP A 260 -13.99 -12.31 -15.57
CA ASP A 260 -14.86 -11.17 -15.88
C ASP A 260 -15.32 -10.41 -14.64
N THR A 261 -14.83 -10.76 -13.44
CA THR A 261 -15.32 -10.17 -12.19
C THR A 261 -14.21 -9.99 -11.16
N LEU A 262 -14.06 -8.76 -10.68
CA LEU A 262 -13.24 -8.41 -9.53
C LEU A 262 -14.09 -8.25 -8.28
N VAL A 263 -13.51 -8.54 -7.13
CA VAL A 263 -14.04 -8.16 -5.81
C VAL A 263 -13.08 -7.13 -5.21
N LEU A 264 -13.60 -5.97 -4.86
CA LEU A 264 -12.81 -4.87 -4.31
C LEU A 264 -13.43 -4.29 -3.04
N GLY A 265 -12.56 -4.00 -2.08
CA GLY A 265 -12.82 -3.14 -0.94
C GLY A 265 -12.02 -1.85 -1.15
N THR A 266 -12.72 -0.76 -1.46
CA THR A 266 -12.13 0.55 -1.81
C THR A 266 -12.97 1.68 -1.23
N ASP A 267 -12.48 2.90 -1.34
CA ASP A 267 -13.24 4.10 -0.96
C ASP A 267 -14.37 4.35 -1.96
N MET A 268 -15.61 4.24 -1.48
CA MET A 268 -16.83 4.46 -2.26
C MET A 268 -17.51 5.78 -1.90
N GLY A 269 -16.93 6.58 -1.00
CA GLY A 269 -17.47 7.86 -0.54
C GLY A 269 -17.87 7.87 0.94
N ASN A 270 -18.86 8.71 1.28
CA ASN A 270 -19.12 9.09 2.67
C ASN A 270 -19.51 7.89 3.54
N GLY A 271 -18.70 7.60 4.57
CA GLY A 271 -18.95 6.52 5.54
C GLY A 271 -18.34 5.16 5.18
N THR A 272 -17.60 5.04 4.08
CA THR A 272 -16.92 3.77 3.72
C THR A 272 -15.48 3.67 4.22
N LEU A 273 -14.95 4.73 4.81
CA LEU A 273 -13.64 4.77 5.44
C LEU A 273 -13.78 4.75 6.97
N THR A 274 -12.90 3.97 7.60
CA THR A 274 -12.60 4.07 9.04
C THR A 274 -11.89 5.40 9.34
N ASP A 275 -11.89 5.80 10.62
CA ASP A 275 -11.14 6.97 11.11
C ASP A 275 -9.63 6.91 10.79
N SER A 276 -9.10 5.72 10.51
CA SER A 276 -7.70 5.51 10.09
C SER A 276 -7.47 5.71 8.58
N GLY A 277 -8.49 6.12 7.82
CA GLY A 277 -8.41 6.33 6.37
C GLY A 277 -8.27 5.06 5.55
N THR A 278 -8.59 3.89 6.12
CA THR A 278 -8.74 2.60 5.42
C THR A 278 -10.21 2.24 5.30
N TYR A 279 -10.62 1.44 4.30
CA TYR A 279 -12.01 0.98 4.19
C TYR A 279 -12.44 0.18 5.44
N ALA A 280 -13.72 0.30 5.82
CA ALA A 280 -14.35 -0.39 6.95
C ALA A 280 -14.90 -1.77 6.57
#